data_AF-A0A918IAA5-F1
#
_entry.id   AF-A0A918IAA5-F1
#
_cell.length_a   1.000
_cell.length_b   1.000
_cell.length_c   1.000
_cell.angle_alpha   90.00
_cell.angle_beta   90.00
_cell.angle_gamma   90.00
#
_symmetry.space_group_name_H-M   'P 1'
#
loop_
_entity.id
_entity.type
_entity.pdbx_description
1 polymer ?
#
loop_
_entity_poly.entity_id
_entity_poly.type
_entity_poly.pdbx_seq_one_letter_code
_entity_poly.pdbx_strand_id
1 'polypeptide(L)'
;MAVRDGVLCDPYLAAGTPGVWAAGDVARRQHPGHGRTLRLEHWTNAAEQGAPAARNAVGPGPAQPCATLRACTAPTPVAVG
;
A
#
# COMPACT_ATOMS: atom_id res chain seq x y z
N MET A 1 -11.75 11.95 2.58
CA MET A 1 -10.41 11.60 3.09
C MET A 1 -10.38 11.69 4.60
N ALA A 2 -9.87 10.65 5.25
CA ALA A 2 -9.70 10.60 6.71
C ALA A 2 -8.21 10.46 7.07
N VAL A 3 -7.79 11.10 8.16
CA VAL A 3 -6.41 11.07 8.66
C VAL A 3 -6.41 10.56 10.10
N ARG A 4 -5.57 9.56 10.39
CA ARG A 4 -5.42 8.93 11.72
C ARG A 4 -3.97 8.51 11.94
N ASP A 5 -3.08 9.46 12.19
CA ASP A 5 -1.63 9.22 12.15
C ASP A 5 -1.24 8.56 10.80
N GLY A 6 -1.52 9.28 9.71
CA GLY A 6 -1.45 8.81 8.32
C GLY A 6 -2.79 8.89 7.59
N VAL A 7 -2.74 9.02 6.26
CA VAL A 7 -3.91 9.01 5.37
C VAL A 7 -4.49 7.61 5.32
N LEU A 8 -5.76 7.45 5.70
CA LEU A 8 -6.39 6.15 5.67
C LEU A 8 -6.66 5.73 4.21
N CYS A 9 -6.02 4.63 3.83
CA CYS A 9 -6.08 4.06 2.49
C CYS A 9 -6.70 2.66 2.50
N ASP A 10 -7.45 2.37 1.45
CA ASP A 10 -7.90 1.02 1.14
C ASP A 10 -6.76 0.15 0.55
N PRO A 11 -7.01 -1.13 0.21
CA PRO A 11 -6.00 -1.99 -0.40
C PRO A 11 -5.41 -1.48 -1.73
N TYR A 12 -6.11 -0.56 -2.41
CA TYR A 12 -5.74 0.04 -3.70
C TYR A 12 -5.05 1.41 -3.53
N LEU A 13 -4.72 1.79 -2.29
CA LEU A 13 -4.11 3.07 -1.92
C LEU A 13 -5.03 4.29 -2.08
N ALA A 14 -6.34 4.09 -2.29
CA ALA A 14 -7.29 5.19 -2.40
C ALA A 14 -7.59 5.80 -1.03
N ALA A 15 -7.59 7.13 -0.93
CA ALA A 15 -7.74 7.88 0.33
C ALA A 15 -9.22 8.11 0.74
N GLY A 16 -10.16 7.42 0.08
CA GLY A 16 -11.61 7.61 0.26
C GLY A 16 -12.18 8.92 -0.27
N THR A 17 -11.36 9.79 -0.87
CA THR A 17 -11.82 10.91 -1.71
C THR A 17 -11.65 10.50 -3.18
N PRO A 18 -12.66 10.70 -4.05
CA PRO A 18 -12.53 10.39 -5.47
C PRO A 18 -11.30 11.08 -6.08
N GLY A 19 -10.49 10.33 -6.82
CA GLY A 19 -9.32 10.89 -7.48
C GLY A 19 -8.10 11.14 -6.57
N VAL A 20 -8.11 10.65 -5.32
CA VAL A 20 -7.00 10.85 -4.37
C VAL A 20 -6.43 9.52 -3.90
N TRP A 21 -5.11 9.38 -4.05
CA TRP A 21 -4.32 8.24 -3.58
C TRP A 21 -3.16 8.71 -2.71
N ALA A 22 -2.68 7.85 -1.82
CA ALA A 22 -1.51 8.13 -0.99
C ALA A 22 -0.58 6.92 -0.94
N ALA A 23 0.73 7.17 -0.90
CA ALA A 23 1.77 6.14 -0.87
C ALA A 23 2.92 6.57 0.06
N GLY A 24 3.69 5.60 0.54
CA GLY A 24 4.84 5.82 1.39
C GLY A 24 4.47 6.11 2.84
N ASP A 25 5.34 6.82 3.53
CA ASP A 25 5.28 7.01 4.99
C ASP A 25 3.99 7.70 5.45
N VAL A 26 3.35 8.46 4.57
CA VAL A 26 2.08 9.14 4.86
C VAL A 26 0.88 8.18 4.84
N ALA A 27 0.98 7.01 4.19
CA ALA A 27 -0.13 6.11 3.99
C ALA A 27 -0.34 5.17 5.19
N ARG A 28 -1.56 5.20 5.75
CA ARG A 28 -2.06 4.23 6.73
C ARG A 28 -3.03 3.29 6.03
N ARG A 29 -2.70 2.00 5.96
CA ARG A 29 -3.52 1.02 5.22
C ARG A 29 -3.67 -0.29 5.97
N GLN A 30 -4.68 -1.08 5.61
CA GLN A 30 -4.90 -2.39 6.24
C GLN A 30 -3.74 -3.32 5.92
N HIS A 31 -3.09 -3.85 6.96
CA HIS A 31 -1.97 -4.75 6.81
C HIS A 31 -2.46 -6.22 6.82
N PRO A 32 -2.25 -6.99 5.74
CA PRO A 32 -2.76 -8.36 5.62
C PRO A 32 -2.34 -9.27 6.79
N GLY A 33 -1.09 -9.16 7.24
CA GLY A 33 -0.56 -9.97 8.35
C GLY A 33 -0.89 -9.50 9.78
N HIS A 34 -1.49 -8.32 9.96
CA HIS A 34 -1.73 -7.76 11.32
C HIS A 34 -3.21 -7.48 11.62
N GLY A 35 -4.12 -7.67 10.64
CA GLY A 35 -5.57 -7.49 10.83
C GLY A 35 -6.03 -6.06 11.15
N ARG A 36 -5.12 -5.08 11.16
CA ARG A 36 -5.38 -3.68 11.49
C ARG A 36 -4.70 -2.75 10.49
N THR A 37 -5.08 -1.48 10.51
CA THR A 37 -4.41 -0.46 9.69
C THR A 37 -3.10 -0.05 10.34
N LEU A 38 -2.05 0.10 9.53
CA LEU A 38 -0.70 0.46 9.96
C LEU A 38 -0.14 1.55 9.05
N ARG A 39 0.70 2.41 9.63
CA ARG A 39 1.63 3.28 8.92
C ARG A 39 3.01 2.63 9.01
N LEU A 40 3.67 2.42 7.87
CA LEU A 40 4.93 1.70 7.78
C LEU A 40 6.02 2.62 7.20
N GLU A 41 6.87 3.14 8.08
CA GLU A 41 7.99 4.02 7.74
C GLU A 41 9.21 3.20 7.33
N HIS A 42 9.09 2.48 6.22
CA HIS A 42 10.15 1.61 5.71
C HIS A 42 10.36 1.83 4.22
N TRP A 43 11.62 1.94 3.80
CA TRP A 43 11.99 2.28 2.43
C TRP A 43 11.35 1.33 1.40
N THR A 44 11.37 0.01 1.65
CA THR A 44 10.73 -0.98 0.78
C THR A 44 9.23 -0.79 0.70
N ASN A 45 8.57 -0.47 1.82
CA ASN A 45 7.14 -0.19 1.83
C ASN A 45 6.82 1.04 0.97
N ALA A 46 7.61 2.10 1.06
CA ALA A 46 7.42 3.28 0.23
C ALA A 46 7.66 2.99 -1.26
N ALA A 47 8.74 2.27 -1.59
CA ALA A 47 9.07 1.89 -2.96
C ALA A 47 7.99 1.01 -3.61
N GLU A 48 7.47 0.02 -2.89
CA GLU A 48 6.43 -0.91 -3.38
C GLU A 48 5.06 -0.24 -3.56
N GLN A 49 4.79 0.85 -2.85
CA GLN A 49 3.52 1.57 -2.96
C GLN A 49 3.46 2.56 -4.13
N GLY A 50 4.61 3.12 -4.55
CA GLY A 50 4.65 4.19 -5.55
C GLY A 50 4.00 3.81 -6.88
N ALA A 51 4.46 2.72 -7.49
CA ALA A 51 3.94 2.25 -8.78
C ALA A 51 2.43 1.92 -8.77
N PRO A 52 1.88 1.14 -7.82
CA PRO A 52 0.44 0.88 -7.78
C PRO A 52 -0.40 2.12 -7.47
N ALA A 53 0.06 3.04 -6.61
CA ALA A 53 -0.66 4.30 -6.38
C ALA A 53 -0.74 5.13 -7.66
N ALA A 54 0.39 5.32 -8.35
CA ALA A 54 0.42 6.05 -9.61
C ALA A 54 -0.46 5.38 -10.67
N ARG A 55 -0.35 4.05 -10.84
CA ARG A 55 -1.17 3.29 -11.77
C ARG A 55 -2.66 3.46 -11.49
N ASN A 56 -3.07 3.38 -10.24
CA ASN A 56 -4.48 3.54 -9.88
C ASN A 56 -4.95 4.98 -10.04
N ALA A 57 -4.04 5.95 -9.89
CA ALA A 57 -4.35 7.37 -10.04
C ALA A 57 -4.55 7.80 -11.50
N VAL A 58 -3.79 7.24 -12.44
CA VAL A 58 -3.80 7.70 -13.86
C VAL A 58 -4.21 6.63 -14.86
N GLY A 59 -4.31 5.36 -14.44
CA GLY A 59 -4.54 4.23 -15.33
C GLY A 59 -6.00 4.09 -15.74
N PRO A 60 -6.29 3.76 -17.02
CA PRO A 60 -7.65 3.55 -17.51
C PRO A 60 -8.23 2.17 -17.14
N GLY A 61 -7.41 1.30 -16.54
CA GLY A 61 -7.78 -0.06 -16.17
C GLY A 61 -8.32 -0.16 -14.75
N PRO A 62 -8.83 -1.35 -14.36
CA PRO A 62 -9.27 -1.59 -12.98
C PRO A 62 -8.13 -1.36 -12.01
N ALA A 63 -8.47 -0.80 -10.84
CA ALA A 63 -7.50 -0.56 -9.78
C ALA A 63 -6.84 -1.87 -9.33
N GLN A 64 -5.53 -1.82 -9.13
CA GLN A 64 -4.76 -2.96 -8.66
C GLN A 64 -4.47 -2.84 -7.17
N PRO A 65 -4.69 -3.91 -6.39
CA PRO A 65 -4.35 -3.88 -4.98
C PRO A 65 -2.83 -3.76 -4.85
N CYS A 66 -2.38 -2.91 -3.94
CA CYS A 66 -0.97 -2.79 -3.68
C CYS A 66 -0.54 -3.97 -2.78
N ALA A 67 0.15 -4.94 -3.35
CA ALA A 67 0.65 -6.12 -2.65
C ALA A 67 1.94 -5.79 -1.86
N THR A 68 1.90 -4.83 -0.94
CA THR A 68 3.06 -4.56 -0.08
C THR A 68 3.11 -5.61 1.01
N LEU A 69 4.01 -6.59 0.86
CA LEU A 69 4.32 -7.55 1.91
C LEU A 69 5.68 -8.23 1.73
N ARG A 70 6.68 -7.57 1.16
CA ARG A 70 8.08 -7.98 1.34
C ARG A 70 8.75 -7.07 2.35
N ALA A 71 8.34 -7.22 3.61
CA ALA A 71 9.12 -6.71 4.73
C ALA A 71 10.49 -7.40 4.74
N CYS A 72 11.55 -6.65 5.02
CA CYS A 72 12.95 -7.11 5.01
C CYS A 72 13.33 -8.23 6.01
N THR A 73 12.40 -9.08 6.48
CA THR A 73 12.69 -10.14 7.46
C THR A 73 11.91 -11.45 7.29
N ALA A 74 11.30 -11.75 6.15
CA ALA A 74 10.80 -13.11 5.88
C ALA A 74 11.70 -13.84 4.87
N PRO A 75 12.20 -15.06 5.16
CA PRO A 75 12.83 -15.87 4.13
C PRO A 75 11.80 -16.10 3.03
N THR A 76 12.14 -15.71 1.80
CA THR A 76 11.39 -16.08 0.61
C THR A 76 11.24 -17.61 0.63
N PRO A 77 10.03 -18.19 0.55
CA PRO A 77 9.95 -19.58 0.12
C PRO A 77 10.43 -19.59 -1.32
N VAL A 78 11.64 -20.12 -1.55
CA VAL A 78 12.01 -20.63 -2.86
C VAL A 78 10.95 -21.65 -3.21
N ALA A 79 10.14 -21.36 -4.22
CA ALA A 79 9.38 -22.39 -4.89
C ALA A 79 10.42 -23.31 -5.53
N VAL A 80 10.64 -24.48 -4.92
CA VAL A 80 11.35 -25.59 -5.54
C VAL A 80 10.43 -26.11 -6.63
N GLY A 81 10.72 -25.73 -7.87
CA GLY A 81 10.26 -26.39 -9.08
C GLY A 81 11.44 -27.09 -9.72
#